data_AF-A0A951EQF8-F1
#
_entry.id   AF-A0A951EQF8-F1
#
_cell.length_a   1.000
_cell.length_b   1.000
_cell.length_c   1.000
_cell.angle_alpha   90.00
_cell.angle_beta   90.00
_cell.angle_gamma   90.00
#
_symmetry.space_group_name_H-M   'P 1'
#
loop_
_entity.id
_entity.type
_entity.pdbx_description
1 polymer ?
#
loop_
_entity_poly.entity_id
_entity_poly.type
_entity_poly.pdbx_seq_one_letter_code
_entity_poly.pdbx_strand_id
1 'polypeptide(L)'
;MIACQAVSEYRVMTGAALTIGVTPVVIKEIVYQAVPYVGMAKVFDFLMLVSLGGCEPQVKGHVAANLHVGNDRARLLDVLTQLIPYIGYPRTLNGLHVLDELTSA
;
A
#
# COMPACT_ATOMS: atom_id res chain seq x y z
N MET A 1 5.43 -12.03 -8.75
CA MET A 1 4.79 -13.23 -8.15
C MET A 1 3.84 -12.96 -6.99
N ILE A 2 4.01 -11.95 -6.13
CA ILE A 2 2.89 -11.46 -5.27
C ILE A 2 2.71 -9.95 -5.46
N ALA A 3 3.80 -9.22 -5.70
CA ALA A 3 3.81 -7.76 -5.86
C ALA A 3 3.38 -7.20 -7.22
N CYS A 4 3.32 -8.03 -8.26
CA CYS A 4 3.13 -7.58 -9.64
C CYS A 4 1.85 -8.14 -10.29
N GLN A 5 0.90 -8.66 -9.50
CA GLN A 5 -0.31 -9.35 -10.00
C GLN A 5 -0.05 -10.48 -11.01
N ALA A 6 1.15 -11.06 -10.97
CA ALA A 6 1.59 -12.15 -11.84
C ALA A 6 1.02 -13.49 -11.35
N VAL A 7 -0.29 -13.70 -11.56
CA VAL A 7 -1.07 -14.86 -11.06
C VAL A 7 -0.60 -16.18 -11.70
N SER A 8 -0.18 -16.13 -12.96
CA SER A 8 0.32 -17.30 -13.70
C SER A 8 1.62 -17.83 -13.11
N GLU A 9 2.58 -16.93 -12.88
CA GLU A 9 3.88 -17.22 -12.28
C GLU A 9 3.72 -17.66 -10.83
N TYR A 10 2.77 -17.06 -10.10
CA TYR A 10 2.43 -17.49 -8.75
C TYR A 10 1.98 -18.96 -8.72
N ARG A 11 1.10 -19.39 -9.64
CA ARG A 11 0.68 -20.81 -9.72
C ARG A 11 1.83 -21.76 -9.99
N VAL A 12 2.69 -21.43 -10.95
CA VAL A 12 3.85 -22.26 -11.31
C VAL A 12 4.77 -22.43 -10.09
N MET A 13 5.09 -21.34 -9.41
CA MET A 13 5.99 -21.40 -8.26
C MET A 13 5.36 -22.06 -7.04
N THR A 14 4.05 -21.90 -6.83
CA THR A 14 3.34 -22.60 -5.75
C THR A 14 3.33 -24.10 -5.99
N GLY A 15 3.15 -24.55 -7.24
CA GLY A 15 3.27 -25.95 -7.63
C GLY A 15 4.69 -26.50 -7.40
N ALA A 16 5.72 -25.74 -7.74
CA ALA A 16 7.11 -26.10 -7.45
C ALA A 16 7.38 -26.18 -5.92
N ALA A 17 6.88 -25.22 -5.15
CA ALA A 17 7.02 -25.18 -3.69
C ALA A 17 6.36 -26.40 -3.03
N LEU A 18 5.18 -26.80 -3.47
CA LEU A 18 4.50 -28.02 -3.02
C LEU A 18 5.29 -29.27 -3.41
N THR A 19 5.88 -29.30 -4.61
CA THR A 19 6.68 -30.44 -5.09
C THR A 19 7.95 -30.66 -4.27
N ILE A 20 8.58 -29.58 -3.77
CA ILE A 20 9.76 -29.68 -2.89
C ILE A 20 9.40 -29.82 -1.39
N GLY A 21 8.11 -30.01 -1.07
CA GLY A 21 7.66 -30.32 0.28
C GLY A 21 7.31 -29.14 1.17
N VAL A 22 7.20 -27.91 0.63
CA VAL A 22 6.66 -26.77 1.39
C VAL A 22 5.17 -27.04 1.67
N THR A 23 4.76 -26.96 2.92
CA THR A 23 3.37 -27.23 3.29
C THR A 23 2.44 -26.08 2.88
N PRO A 24 1.16 -26.36 2.59
CA PRO A 24 0.18 -25.32 2.28
C PRO A 24 0.05 -24.25 3.38
N VAL A 25 0.28 -24.61 4.65
CA VAL A 25 0.28 -23.66 5.78
C VAL A 25 1.39 -22.63 5.62
N VAL A 26 2.62 -23.06 5.33
CA VAL A 26 3.75 -22.13 5.14
C VAL A 26 3.51 -21.21 3.95
N ILE A 27 2.96 -21.73 2.85
CA ILE A 27 2.60 -20.91 1.67
C ILE A 27 1.56 -19.85 2.05
N LYS A 28 0.54 -20.24 2.82
CA LYS A 28 -0.51 -19.33 3.30
C LYS A 28 0.05 -18.22 4.21
N GLU A 29 0.94 -18.55 5.14
CA GLU A 29 1.59 -17.58 6.03
C GLU A 29 2.44 -16.57 5.23
N ILE A 30 3.22 -17.03 4.25
CA ILE A 30 4.01 -16.17 3.37
C ILE A 30 3.08 -15.19 2.62
N VAL A 31 1.96 -15.67 2.09
CA VAL A 31 0.98 -14.82 1.39
C VAL A 31 0.35 -13.82 2.37
N TYR A 32 -0.06 -14.25 3.55
CA TYR A 32 -0.69 -13.37 4.54
C TYR A 32 0.22 -12.28 5.07
N GLN A 33 1.53 -12.53 5.16
CA GLN A 33 2.49 -11.49 5.51
C GLN A 33 2.83 -10.63 4.29
N ALA A 34 3.02 -11.23 3.12
CA ALA A 34 3.37 -10.50 1.91
C ALA A 34 2.26 -9.53 1.47
N VAL A 35 0.97 -9.87 1.60
CA VAL A 35 -0.15 -8.98 1.22
C VAL A 35 -0.09 -7.61 1.91
N PRO A 36 -0.04 -7.52 3.26
CA PRO A 36 0.14 -6.26 3.96
C PRO A 36 1.50 -5.64 3.68
N TYR A 37 2.62 -6.38 3.64
CA TYR A 37 3.94 -5.76 3.41
C TYR A 37 4.10 -5.17 2.01
N VAL A 38 3.68 -5.89 0.97
CA VAL A 38 3.75 -5.43 -0.43
C VAL A 38 2.73 -4.32 -0.69
N GLY A 39 1.51 -4.45 -0.13
CA GLY A 39 0.49 -3.43 -0.22
C GLY A 39 0.81 -2.17 0.59
N MET A 40 1.46 -2.32 1.77
CA MET A 40 1.97 -1.21 2.58
C MET A 40 3.19 -0.57 1.94
N ALA A 41 4.13 -1.34 1.38
CA ALA A 41 5.37 -0.79 0.83
C ALA A 41 5.13 0.32 -0.19
N LYS A 42 4.07 0.20 -1.02
CA LYS A 42 3.71 1.24 -1.99
C LYS A 42 3.18 2.53 -1.36
N VAL A 43 2.51 2.42 -0.20
CA VAL A 43 1.91 3.56 0.53
C VAL A 43 2.73 4.00 1.75
N PHE A 44 3.84 3.32 2.06
CA PHE A 44 4.58 3.49 3.31
C PHE A 44 5.18 4.89 3.42
N ASP A 45 5.83 5.36 2.36
CA ASP A 45 6.41 6.70 2.34
C ASP A 45 5.32 7.78 2.41
N PHE A 46 4.19 7.57 1.73
CA PHE A 46 3.02 8.45 1.84
C PHE A 46 2.51 8.52 3.30
N LEU A 47 2.34 7.36 3.94
CA LEU A 47 1.94 7.24 5.34
C LEU A 47 2.91 7.98 6.27
N MET A 48 4.21 7.81 6.07
CA MET A 48 5.25 8.44 6.89
C MET A 48 5.24 9.96 6.74
N LEU A 49 5.15 10.47 5.50
CA LEU A 49 5.14 11.90 5.22
C LEU A 49 3.91 12.61 5.81
N VAL A 50 2.72 11.99 5.68
CA VAL A 50 1.50 12.50 6.31
C VAL A 50 1.62 12.48 7.84
N SER A 51 2.24 11.44 8.40
CA SER A 51 2.43 11.31 9.84
C SER A 51 3.40 12.35 10.41
N LEU A 52 4.48 12.67 9.69
CA LEU A 52 5.46 13.68 10.07
C LEU A 52 4.85 15.09 10.06
N GLY A 53 4.06 15.41 9.03
CA GLY A 53 3.51 16.75 8.80
C GLY A 53 4.55 17.75 8.24
N GLY A 54 4.09 18.87 7.69
CA GLY A 54 4.96 19.92 7.11
C GLY A 54 5.70 19.49 5.84
N CYS A 55 5.28 18.38 5.24
CA CYS A 55 5.86 17.77 4.04
C CYS A 55 4.85 17.73 2.89
N GLU A 56 3.92 18.68 2.82
CA GLU A 56 2.84 18.72 1.82
C GLU A 56 3.36 18.61 0.36
N PRO A 57 4.47 19.27 -0.04
CA PRO A 57 5.05 19.07 -1.38
C PRO A 57 5.48 17.61 -1.65
N GLN A 58 6.06 16.94 -0.66
CA GLN A 58 6.48 15.55 -0.76
C GLN A 58 5.27 14.61 -0.77
N VAL A 59 4.26 14.87 0.07
CA VAL A 59 2.98 14.14 0.04
C VAL A 59 2.37 14.21 -1.35
N LYS A 60 2.40 15.37 -2.01
CA LYS A 60 1.89 15.53 -3.39
C LYS A 60 2.62 14.65 -4.40
N GLY A 61 3.96 14.61 -4.34
CA GLY A 61 4.76 13.72 -5.17
C GLY A 61 4.46 12.24 -4.93
N HIS A 62 4.31 11.84 -3.66
CA HIS A 62 4.01 10.45 -3.30
C HIS A 62 2.58 10.03 -3.62
N VAL A 63 1.59 10.92 -3.56
CA VAL A 63 0.23 10.64 -4.05
C VAL A 63 0.25 10.40 -5.56
N ALA A 64 0.90 11.28 -6.34
CA ALA A 64 1.01 11.11 -7.79
C ALA A 64 1.73 9.80 -8.17
N ALA A 65 2.83 9.47 -7.46
CA ALA A 65 3.53 8.21 -7.66
C ALA A 65 2.66 6.99 -7.30
N ASN A 66 1.88 7.06 -6.22
CA ASN A 66 0.97 6.00 -5.80
C ASN A 66 -0.10 5.70 -6.86
N LEU A 67 -0.70 6.75 -7.42
CA LEU A 67 -1.64 6.64 -8.54
C LEU A 67 -0.97 5.97 -9.76
N HIS A 68 0.28 6.33 -10.05
CA HIS A 68 1.02 5.75 -11.17
C HIS A 68 1.38 4.25 -10.98
N VAL A 69 1.61 3.81 -9.74
CA VAL A 69 1.91 2.38 -9.43
C VAL A 69 0.66 1.53 -9.14
N GLY A 70 -0.52 2.06 -9.45
CA GLY A 70 -1.80 1.36 -9.46
C GLY A 70 -2.59 1.38 -8.15
N ASN A 71 -2.20 2.20 -7.17
CA ASN A 71 -3.06 2.47 -6.02
C ASN A 71 -4.08 3.54 -6.41
N ASP A 72 -5.36 3.32 -6.11
CA ASP A 72 -6.41 4.29 -6.42
C ASP A 72 -6.64 5.27 -5.26
N ARG A 73 -7.48 6.27 -5.51
CA ARG A 73 -7.89 7.26 -4.50
C ARG A 73 -8.49 6.58 -3.26
N ALA A 74 -9.31 5.54 -3.46
CA ALA A 74 -9.96 4.82 -2.37
C ALA A 74 -8.93 4.20 -1.41
N ARG A 75 -7.90 3.55 -1.96
CA ARG A 75 -6.80 2.97 -1.20
C ARG A 75 -6.04 4.01 -0.37
N LEU A 76 -5.79 5.19 -0.93
CA LEU A 76 -5.10 6.27 -0.22
C LEU A 76 -5.99 6.91 0.86
N LEU A 77 -7.29 7.02 0.60
CA LEU A 77 -8.28 7.47 1.58
C LEU A 77 -8.41 6.49 2.76
N ASP A 78 -8.34 5.18 2.51
CA ASP A 78 -8.32 4.17 3.56
C ASP A 78 -7.09 4.34 4.46
N VAL A 79 -5.91 4.58 3.87
CA VAL A 79 -4.68 4.86 4.62
C VAL A 79 -4.85 6.09 5.50
N LEU A 80 -5.37 7.20 4.96
CA LEU A 80 -5.65 8.41 5.75
C LEU A 80 -6.64 8.13 6.89
N THR A 81 -7.71 7.39 6.61
CA THR A 81 -8.73 7.04 7.61
C THR A 81 -8.14 6.19 8.75
N GLN A 82 -7.27 5.24 8.41
CA GLN A 82 -6.56 4.42 9.41
C GLN A 82 -5.56 5.23 10.24
N LEU A 83 -5.06 6.37 9.73
CA LEU A 83 -4.13 7.24 10.45
C LEU A 83 -4.80 8.17 11.46
N ILE A 84 -6.09 8.46 11.33
CA ILE A 84 -6.86 9.33 12.24
C ILE A 84 -6.58 9.05 13.72
N PRO A 85 -6.67 7.79 14.23
CA PRO A 85 -6.43 7.51 15.64
C PRO A 85 -4.96 7.67 16.08
N TYR A 86 -4.00 7.71 15.14
CA TYR A 86 -2.56 7.77 15.46
C TYR A 86 -1.98 9.17 15.37
N ILE A 87 -2.39 9.97 14.38
CA ILE A 87 -1.79 11.30 14.11
C ILE A 87 -2.80 12.45 14.28
N GLY A 88 -4.06 12.12 14.55
CA GLY A 88 -5.13 13.08 14.79
C GLY A 88 -5.71 13.71 13.51
N TYR A 89 -6.80 14.45 13.72
CA TYR A 89 -7.56 15.08 12.64
C TYR A 89 -6.77 16.10 11.81
N PRO A 90 -5.97 17.04 12.38
CA PRO A 90 -5.33 18.08 11.58
C PRO A 90 -4.35 17.56 10.52
N ARG A 91 -3.49 16.59 10.89
CA ARG A 91 -2.50 16.02 9.95
C ARG A 91 -3.16 15.16 8.89
N THR A 92 -4.18 14.39 9.28
CA THR A 92 -4.95 13.59 8.33
C THR A 92 -5.68 14.48 7.34
N LEU A 93 -6.23 15.62 7.78
CA LEU A 93 -6.91 16.58 6.92
C LEU A 93 -5.96 17.23 5.90
N ASN A 94 -4.73 17.58 6.28
CA ASN A 94 -3.73 18.07 5.33
C ASN A 94 -3.43 17.02 4.24
N GLY A 95 -3.29 15.75 4.63
CA GLY A 95 -3.11 14.63 3.69
C GLY A 95 -4.30 14.46 2.75
N LEU A 96 -5.53 14.62 3.27
CA LEU A 96 -6.76 14.56 2.49
C LEU A 96 -6.83 15.70 1.47
N HIS A 97 -6.49 16.93 1.86
CA HIS A 97 -6.47 18.06 0.93
C HIS A 97 -5.51 17.81 -0.24
N VAL A 98 -4.30 17.30 0.03
CA VAL A 98 -3.33 16.99 -1.03
C VAL A 98 -3.83 15.84 -1.93
N LEU A 99 -4.50 14.84 -1.36
CA LEU A 99 -5.13 13.77 -2.14
C LEU A 99 -6.22 14.32 -3.06
N ASP A 100 -7.08 15.20 -2.54
CA ASP A 100 -8.18 15.81 -3.28
C ASP A 100 -7.67 16.72 -4.41
N GLU A 101 -6.61 17.50 -4.20
CA GLU A 101 -5.99 18.31 -5.26
C GLU A 101 -5.58 17.50 -6.51
N LEU A 102 -5.21 16.23 -6.33
CA LEU A 102 -4.70 15.37 -7.39
C LEU A 102 -5.74 14.38 -7.94
N THR A 103 -6.86 14.21 -7.25
CA THR A 103 -7.85 13.16 -7.58
C THR A 103 -9.26 13.70 -7.78
N SER A 104 -9.51 14.98 -7.51
CA SER A 104 -10.77 15.64 -7.84
C SER A 104 -10.81 15.98 -9.32
N ALA A 105 -11.67 15.27 -10.05
CA ALA A 105 -12.20 15.66 -11.36
C ALA A 105 -13.69 15.96 -11.20
#